data_AF-A0A7K1SZB9-F1
#
_entry.id   AF-A0A7K1SZB9-F1
#
_cell.length_a   1.000
_cell.length_b   1.000
_cell.length_c   1.000
_cell.angle_alpha   90.00
_cell.angle_beta   90.00
_cell.angle_gamma   90.00
#
_symmetry.space_group_name_H-M   'P 1'
#
loop_
_entity.id
_entity.type
_entity.pdbx_description
1 polymer ?
#
loop_
_entity_poly.entity_id
_entity_poly.type
_entity_poly.pdbx_seq_one_letter_code
_entity_poly.pdbx_strand_id
1 'polypeptide(L)' 'MRTALEVDLTFDQVLALVKQLPKQEKIMLTKELEKEGIETKLSELLRTFRTTDLSLDIINEEVEIVRKQIYDSQKH' A
#
# COMPACT_ATOMS: atom_id res chain seq x y z
N MET A 1 -25.25 -4.84 -28.03
CA MET A 1 -23.82 -4.60 -28.29
C MET A 1 -23.37 -3.52 -27.31
N ARG A 2 -22.50 -3.83 -26.34
CA ARG A 2 -21.93 -2.81 -25.44
C ARG A 2 -20.65 -2.31 -26.10
N THR A 3 -20.76 -1.24 -26.87
CA THR A 3 -19.60 -0.51 -27.37
C THR A 3 -18.90 0.12 -26.18
N ALA A 4 -17.71 -0.39 -25.84
CA ALA A 4 -16.76 0.34 -25.02
C ALA A 4 -16.32 1.55 -25.85
N LEU A 5 -17.04 2.67 -25.69
CA LEU A 5 -16.57 3.94 -26.19
C LEU A 5 -15.29 4.26 -25.41
N GLU A 6 -14.14 4.19 -26.07
CA GLU A 6 -12.92 4.86 -25.63
C GLU A 6 -13.20 6.37 -25.69
N VAL A 7 -13.88 6.88 -24.66
CA VAL A 7 -14.09 8.31 -24.49
C VAL A 7 -12.80 8.82 -23.86
N ASP A 8 -12.00 9.52 -24.66
CA ASP A 8 -10.83 10.25 -24.19
C ASP A 8 -11.33 11.44 -23.34
N LEU A 9 -11.64 11.15 -22.07
CA LEU A 9 -12.18 12.13 -21.13
C LEU A 9 -11.02 12.85 -20.45
N THR A 10 -11.01 14.17 -20.54
CA THR A 10 -10.09 14.98 -19.75
C THR A 10 -10.49 14.94 -18.27
N PHE A 11 -9.53 15.19 -17.37
CA PHE A 11 -9.82 15.26 -15.92
C PHE A 11 -10.97 16.21 -15.60
N ASP A 12 -11.04 17.36 -16.28
CA ASP A 12 -12.10 18.35 -16.08
C ASP A 12 -13.48 17.82 -16.47
N GLN A 13 -13.57 16.98 -17.51
CA GLN A 13 -14.80 16.34 -17.92
C GLN A 13 -15.25 15.28 -16.90
N VAL A 14 -14.31 14.48 -16.39
CA VAL A 14 -14.58 13.55 -15.29
C VAL A 14 -15.07 14.29 -14.04
N LEU A 15 -14.40 15.40 -13.68
CA LEU A 15 -14.78 16.22 -12.54
C LEU A 15 -16.19 16.83 -12.72
N ALA A 16 -16.53 17.28 -13.93
CA ALA A 16 -17.85 17.80 -14.23
C ALA A 16 -18.94 16.73 -14.04
N LEU A 17 -18.68 15.49 -14.47
CA LEU A 17 -19.60 14.36 -14.26
C LEU A 17 -19.76 14.04 -12.77
N VAL A 18 -18.67 13.96 -12.02
CA VAL A 18 -18.70 13.70 -10.57
C VAL A 18 -19.48 14.78 -9.83
N LYS A 19 -19.36 16.06 -10.24
CA LYS A 19 -20.13 17.18 -9.66
C LYS A 19 -21.64 17.05 -9.89
N GLN A 20 -22.08 16.41 -10.97
CA GLN A 20 -23.50 16.20 -11.27
C GLN A 20 -24.12 15.02 -10.49
N LEU A 21 -23.30 14.15 -9.90
CA LEU A 21 -23.80 12.98 -9.17
C LEU A 21 -24.64 13.37 -7.93
N PRO A 22 -25.68 12.58 -7.60
CA PRO A 22 -26.41 12.67 -6.34
C PRO A 22 -25.49 12.53 -5.13
N LYS A 23 -25.90 13.09 -4.00
CA LYS A 23 -25.09 13.11 -2.76
C LYS A 23 -24.69 11.71 -2.30
N GLN A 24 -25.57 10.72 -2.40
CA GLN A 24 -25.29 9.33 -2.00
C GLN A 24 -24.22 8.68 -2.89
N GLU A 25 -24.29 8.89 -4.20
CA GLU A 25 -23.32 8.35 -5.16
C GLU A 25 -21.94 9.01 -5.00
N LYS A 26 -21.89 10.31 -4.69
CA LYS A 26 -20.63 10.99 -4.33
C LYS A 26 -19.98 10.37 -3.10
N ILE A 27 -20.76 10.08 -2.05
CA ILE A 27 -20.24 9.45 -0.83
C ILE A 27 -19.69 8.05 -1.13
N MET A 28 -20.38 7.27 -1.97
CA MET A 28 -19.88 5.96 -2.39
C MET A 28 -18.58 6.08 -3.18
N LEU A 29 -18.51 7.02 -4.13
CA LEU A 29 -17.31 7.26 -4.94
C LEU A 29 -16.11 7.68 -4.07
N THR A 30 -16.32 8.57 -3.09
CA THR A 30 -15.27 8.97 -2.16
C THR A 30 -14.70 7.78 -1.39
N LYS A 31 -15.54 6.86 -0.90
CA LYS A 31 -15.08 5.68 -0.16
C LYS A 31 -14.20 4.76 -1.02
N GLU A 32 -14.56 4.56 -2.29
CA GLU A 32 -13.80 3.69 -3.17
C GLU A 32 -12.46 4.32 -3.57
N LEU A 33 -12.45 5.64 -3.83
CA LEU A 33 -11.22 6.39 -4.08
C LEU A 33 -10.31 6.46 -2.85
N GLU A 34 -10.87 6.58 -1.65
CA GLU A 34 -10.13 6.53 -0.39
C GLU A 34 -9.46 5.17 -0.19
N LYS A 35 -10.15 4.08 -0.53
CA LYS A 35 -9.59 2.72 -0.45
C LYS A 35 -8.39 2.55 -1.38
N GLU A 36 -8.49 2.95 -2.65
CA GLU A 36 -7.35 2.95 -3.59
C GLU A 36 -6.22 3.87 -3.12
N GLY A 37 -6.55 5.05 -2.58
CA GLY A 37 -5.56 5.99 -2.03
C GLY A 37 -4.82 5.41 -0.82
N ILE A 38 -5.51 4.70 0.06
CA ILE A 38 -4.92 4.01 1.21
C ILE A 38 -4.00 2.88 0.74
N GLU A 39 -4.41 2.07 -0.24
CA GLU A 39 -3.57 1.01 -0.80
C GLU A 39 -2.29 1.56 -1.44
N THR A 40 -2.41 2.68 -2.17
CA THR A 40 -1.26 3.34 -2.81
C THR A 40 -0.29 3.87 -1.75
N LYS A 41 -0.80 4.54 -0.71
CA LYS A 41 0.02 5.11 0.35
C LYS A 41 0.66 4.05 1.24
N LEU A 42 -0.06 2.95 1.52
CA LEU A 42 0.50 1.78 2.19
C LEU A 42 1.60 1.14 1.34
N SER A 43 1.40 1.03 0.03
CA SER A 43 2.40 0.49 -0.90
C SER A 43 3.66 1.37 -0.97
N GLU A 44 3.51 2.69 -0.98
CA GLU A 44 4.64 3.63 -0.90
C GLU A 44 5.41 3.52 0.42
N LEU A 45 4.68 3.41 1.54
CA LEU A 45 5.27 3.22 2.86
C LEU A 45 6.04 1.89 2.92
N LEU A 46 5.42 0.80 2.47
CA LEU A 46 6.06 -0.52 2.40
C LEU A 46 7.28 -0.52 1.47
N ARG A 47 7.24 0.25 0.37
CA ARG A 47 8.41 0.43 -0.50
C ARG A 47 9.56 1.14 0.21
N THR A 48 9.25 2.06 1.12
CA THR A 48 10.26 2.75 1.94
C THR A 48 10.89 1.81 2.97
N PHE A 49 10.10 0.87 3.51
CA PHE A 49 10.60 -0.18 4.42
C PHE A 49 11.27 -1.35 3.71
N ARG A 50 11.06 -1.52 2.40
CA ARG A 50 11.78 -2.52 1.60
C ARG A 50 13.23 -2.06 1.44
N THR A 51 14.11 -2.70 2.18
CA THR A 51 15.56 -2.61 1.99
C THR A 51 16.05 -3.87 1.27
N THR A 52 17.02 -3.70 0.36
CA THR A 52 17.76 -4.82 -0.25
C THR A 52 18.87 -5.35 0.65
N ASP A 53 19.21 -4.59 1.71
CA ASP A 53 20.41 -4.81 2.52
C ASP A 53 20.14 -5.67 3.76
N LEU A 54 18.87 -5.94 4.08
CA LEU A 54 18.47 -6.75 5.22
C LEU A 54 17.61 -7.93 4.75
N SER A 55 18.24 -9.09 4.55
CA SER A 55 17.55 -10.34 4.25
C SER A 55 17.10 -11.06 5.53
N LEU A 56 16.13 -11.96 5.40
CA LEU A 56 15.70 -12.82 6.50
C LEU A 56 16.87 -13.65 7.06
N ASP A 57 17.80 -14.06 6.20
CA ASP A 57 18.96 -14.84 6.58
C ASP A 57 19.92 -14.04 7.48
N ILE A 58 20.17 -12.77 7.15
CA ILE A 58 20.98 -11.86 7.98
C ILE A 58 20.33 -11.66 9.36
N ILE A 59 19.01 -11.52 9.40
CA ILE A 59 18.27 -11.39 10.67
C ILE A 59 18.40 -12.67 11.51
N ASN A 60 18.27 -13.85 10.87
CA ASN A 60 18.38 -15.13 11.56
C ASN A 60 19.79 -15.39 12.10
N GLU A 61 20.84 -15.05 11.34
CA GLU A 61 22.23 -15.16 11.79
C GLU A 61 22.47 -14.32 13.05
N GLU A 62 22.04 -13.06 13.06
CA GLU A 62 22.19 -12.18 14.24
C GLU A 62 21.43 -12.73 15.45
N VAL A 63 20.21 -13.25 15.25
CA VAL A 63 19.42 -13.87 16.32
C VAL A 63 20.13 -15.08 16.91
N GLU A 64 20.73 -15.94 16.10
CA GLU A 64 21.49 -17.11 16.59
C GLU A 64 22.77 -16.70 17.33
N ILE A 65 23.46 -15.66 16.86
CA ILE A 65 24.62 -15.09 17.57
C ILE A 65 24.21 -14.64 18.97
N VAL A 66 23.13 -13.86 19.08
CA VAL A 66 22.63 -13.35 20.37
C VAL A 66 22.13 -14.50 21.27
N ARG A 67 21.40 -15.47 20.73
CA ARG A 67 20.97 -16.66 21.50
C ARG A 67 22.16 -17.39 22.11
N LYS A 68 23.20 -17.61 21.32
CA LYS A 68 24.42 -18.27 21.78
C LYS A 68 25.11 -17.48 22.89
N GLN A 69 25.23 -16.17 22.74
CA GLN A 69 25.79 -15.29 23.79
C GLN A 69 24.99 -15.39 25.10
N ILE A 70 23.66 -15.42 25.03
CA ILE A 70 22.79 -15.57 26.21
C ILE A 70 23.02 -16.93 26.88
N TYR A 71 23.05 -18.02 26.10
CA TYR A 71 23.31 -19.36 26.63
C TYR A 71 24.70 -19.46 27.28
N ASP A 72 25.73 -18.92 26.63
CA ASP A 72 27.10 -18.92 27.14
C ASP A 72 27.21 -18.08 28.44
N SER A 73 26.45 -16.98 28.54
CA SER A 73 26.38 -16.13 29.74
C SER A 73 25.62 -16.78 30.89
N GLN A 74 24.67 -17.68 30.62
CA GLN A 74 23.90 -18.42 31.64
C GLN A 74 24.61 -19.68 32.15
N LYS A 75 25.65 -20.14 31.44
CA LYS A 75 26.40 -21.36 31.78
C LYS A 75 27.59 -21.08 32.73
N HIS A 76 27.85 -19.80 33.02
CA HIS A 76 28.80 -19.31 34.02
C HIS A 76 28.06 -18.77 35.24
#